data_AF-A0A117EFK4-F1
#
_entry.id   AF-A0A117EFK4-F1
#
_cell.length_a   1.000
_cell.length_b   1.000
_cell.length_c   1.000
_cell.angle_alpha   90.00
_cell.angle_beta   90.00
_cell.angle_gamma   90.00
#
_symmetry.space_group_name_H-M   'P 1'
#
loop_
_entity.id
_entity.type
_entity.pdbx_description
1 polymer ?
#
loop_
_entity_poly.entity_id
_entity_poly.type
_entity_poly.pdbx_seq_one_letter_code
_entity_poly.pdbx_strand_id
1 'polypeptide(L)'
;MRRILQRVDGEALDTAIGTWLTDRKPEPAQAKQPPRVLAVDGKTLRGDRRPDGTRVHLLAAMTAGGQVIAQREVGHKTNEITVFQPLLDPLDLISTVVTFDALHSQTEHARFLVDDKQAHYIAVIDGVTSLRPHQAAPTDLA
;
A
#
# COMPACT_ATOMS: atom_id res chain seq x y z
N MET A 1 14.60 -21.23 18.09
CA MET A 1 13.92 -20.25 17.21
C MET A 1 12.41 -20.12 17.48
N ARG A 2 11.62 -21.21 17.50
CA ARG A 2 10.15 -21.20 17.73
C ARG A 2 9.66 -20.33 18.91
N ARG A 3 10.27 -20.45 20.09
CA ARG A 3 9.90 -19.70 21.30
C ARG A 3 10.02 -18.19 21.17
N ILE A 4 10.96 -17.72 20.35
CA ILE A 4 11.18 -16.28 20.12
C ILE A 4 10.13 -15.77 19.12
N LEU A 5 9.96 -16.45 17.99
CA LEU A 5 9.00 -16.06 16.96
C LEU A 5 7.54 -16.01 17.47
N GLN A 6 7.17 -16.87 18.42
CA GLN A 6 5.83 -16.84 19.04
C GLN A 6 5.58 -15.65 19.97
N ARG A 7 6.62 -14.89 20.34
CA ARG A 7 6.54 -13.75 21.27
C ARG A 7 6.78 -12.41 20.58
N VAL A 8 7.19 -12.43 19.32
CA VAL A 8 7.41 -11.22 18.53
C VAL A 8 6.06 -10.69 18.08
N ASP A 9 5.85 -9.40 18.29
CA ASP A 9 4.74 -8.68 17.68
C ASP A 9 5.00 -8.56 16.17
N GLY A 10 4.10 -9.15 15.37
CA GLY A 10 4.22 -9.18 13.92
C GLY A 10 4.11 -7.79 13.28
N GLU A 11 3.23 -6.93 13.80
CA GLU A 11 3.04 -5.57 13.28
C GLU A 11 4.28 -4.70 13.57
N ALA A 12 4.84 -4.84 14.78
CA ALA A 12 6.08 -4.14 15.14
C ALA A 12 7.27 -4.61 14.29
N LEU A 13 7.38 -5.92 14.05
CA LEU A 13 8.43 -6.49 13.20
C LEU A 13 8.31 -5.99 11.75
N ASP A 14 7.10 -6.03 11.18
CA ASP A 14 6.84 -5.55 9.83
C ASP A 14 7.13 -4.06 9.67
N THR A 15 6.76 -3.26 10.67
CA THR A 15 7.07 -1.83 10.70
C THR A 15 8.59 -1.60 10.69
N ALA A 16 9.34 -2.34 11.50
CA ALA A 16 10.80 -2.20 11.57
C ALA A 16 11.49 -2.61 10.25
N ILE A 17 11.07 -3.73 9.64
CA ILE A 17 11.62 -4.18 8.35
C ILE A 17 11.24 -3.21 7.23
N GLY A 18 9.99 -2.75 7.19
CA GLY A 18 9.48 -1.82 6.19
C GLY A 18 10.20 -0.47 6.22
N THR A 19 10.41 0.06 7.42
CA THR A 19 11.19 1.30 7.64
C THR A 19 12.61 1.12 7.09
N TRP A 20 13.29 0.05 7.49
CA TRP A 20 14.65 -0.22 7.04
C TRP A 20 14.77 -0.42 5.52
N LEU A 21 13.78 -1.05 4.87
CA LEU A 21 13.74 -1.18 3.41
C LEU A 21 13.53 0.18 2.72
N THR A 22 12.71 1.04 3.32
CA THR A 22 12.40 2.38 2.80
C THR A 22 13.60 3.31 2.90
N ASP A 23 14.40 3.21 3.95
CA ASP A 23 15.60 4.02 4.16
C ASP A 23 16.74 3.69 3.17
N ARG A 24 16.71 2.48 2.58
CA ARG A 24 17.70 2.03 1.58
C ARG A 24 17.37 2.42 0.16
N LYS A 25 16.43 3.35 -0.04
CA LYS A 25 16.20 3.96 -1.35
C LYS A 25 17.55 4.47 -1.88
N PRO A 26 17.95 4.11 -3.11
CA PRO A 26 19.09 4.76 -3.73
C PRO A 26 18.82 6.28 -3.75
N GLU A 27 19.84 7.07 -3.44
CA GLU A 27 19.79 8.53 -3.53
C GLU A 27 19.17 8.93 -4.88
N PRO A 28 18.30 9.96 -4.93
CA PRO A 28 17.78 10.45 -6.19
C PRO A 28 18.95 10.96 -7.04
N ALA A 29 19.46 10.10 -7.93
CA ALA A 29 20.39 10.50 -8.96
C ALA A 29 19.67 11.51 -9.85
N GLN A 30 20.32 12.66 -10.07
CA GLN A 30 19.83 13.82 -10.79
C GLN A 30 18.95 13.48 -12.02
N ALA A 31 17.80 14.16 -12.09
CA ALA A 31 16.86 14.29 -13.21
C ALA A 31 16.97 13.25 -14.35
N LYS A 32 16.25 12.12 -14.19
CA LYS A 32 15.65 11.25 -15.24
C LYS A 32 15.20 9.86 -14.73
N GLN A 33 15.05 9.65 -13.41
CA GLN A 33 14.53 8.37 -12.95
C GLN A 33 13.02 8.25 -13.20
N PRO A 34 12.53 7.06 -13.61
CA PRO A 34 11.10 6.81 -13.67
C PRO A 34 10.48 7.00 -12.29
N PRO A 35 9.20 7.42 -12.21
CA PRO A 35 8.52 7.62 -10.93
C PRO A 35 8.54 6.30 -10.14
N ARG A 36 8.66 6.42 -8.81
CA ARG A 36 8.54 5.27 -7.93
C ARG A 36 7.15 4.65 -8.11
N VAL A 37 7.08 3.33 -8.21
CA VAL A 37 5.82 2.59 -8.35
C VAL A 37 5.63 1.66 -7.15
N LEU A 38 4.44 1.72 -6.55
CA LEU A 38 3.98 0.80 -5.51
C LEU A 38 2.70 0.09 -5.93
N ALA A 39 2.68 -1.23 -5.83
CA ALA A 39 1.47 -2.03 -5.95
C ALA A 39 0.86 -2.27 -4.56
N VAL A 40 -0.44 -2.04 -4.42
CA VAL A 40 -1.22 -2.36 -3.22
C VAL A 40 -2.15 -3.52 -3.55
N ASP A 41 -2.01 -4.61 -2.81
CA ASP A 41 -2.69 -5.88 -3.09
C ASP A 41 -2.96 -6.68 -1.82
N GLY A 42 -4.12 -7.35 -1.78
CA GLY A 42 -4.55 -8.24 -0.71
C GLY A 42 -4.00 -9.65 -0.88
N LYS A 43 -3.38 -10.21 0.17
CA LYS A 43 -2.76 -11.54 0.16
C LYS A 43 -3.24 -12.37 1.33
N THR A 44 -3.60 -13.62 1.04
CA THR A 44 -3.92 -14.61 2.07
C THR A 44 -2.70 -15.49 2.35
N LEU A 45 -2.27 -15.54 3.61
CA LEU A 45 -1.08 -16.30 3.99
C LEU A 45 -1.36 -17.81 3.88
N ARG A 46 -0.59 -18.51 3.04
CA ARG A 46 -0.74 -19.97 2.90
C ARG A 46 -0.14 -20.69 4.10
N GLY A 47 -0.81 -21.76 4.53
CA GLY A 47 -0.38 -22.56 5.67
C GLY A 47 -0.75 -21.95 7.03
N ASP A 48 -1.24 -20.71 7.06
CA ASP A 48 -1.85 -20.16 8.25
C ASP A 48 -3.27 -20.71 8.45
N ARG A 49 -3.59 -20.95 9.71
CA ARG A 49 -4.93 -21.26 10.19
C ARG A 49 -4.99 -20.87 11.67
N ARG A 50 -5.78 -19.86 11.98
CA ARG A 50 -6.04 -19.45 13.36
C ARG A 50 -6.85 -20.53 14.10
N PRO A 51 -6.86 -20.53 15.45
CA PRO A 51 -7.65 -21.47 16.23
C PRO A 51 -9.15 -21.47 15.90
N ASP A 52 -9.67 -20.32 15.45
CA ASP A 52 -11.06 -20.14 15.00
C ASP A 52 -11.31 -20.64 13.54
N GLY A 53 -10.29 -21.17 12.88
CA GLY A 53 -10.35 -21.69 11.50
C GLY A 53 -10.15 -20.63 10.41
N THR A 54 -9.99 -19.36 10.77
CA THR A 54 -9.78 -18.25 9.83
C THR A 54 -8.34 -18.20 9.32
N ARG A 55 -8.13 -17.40 8.28
CA ARG A 55 -6.79 -17.15 7.72
C ARG A 55 -6.37 -15.71 7.98
N VAL A 56 -5.06 -15.52 8.06
CA VAL A 56 -4.41 -14.21 8.04
C VAL A 56 -4.51 -13.67 6.61
N HIS A 57 -5.20 -12.54 6.51
CA HIS A 57 -5.31 -11.73 5.31
C HIS A 57 -4.48 -10.47 5.54
N LEU A 58 -3.59 -10.15 4.61
CA LEU A 58 -2.70 -8.99 4.69
C LEU A 58 -2.95 -8.10 3.48
N LEU A 59 -3.03 -6.80 3.69
CA LEU A 59 -2.89 -5.83 2.62
C LEU A 59 -1.43 -5.38 2.58
N ALA A 60 -0.79 -5.44 1.42
CA ALA A 60 0.63 -5.16 1.28
C ALA A 60 0.91 -4.08 0.23
N ALA A 61 1.83 -3.17 0.54
CA ALA A 61 2.41 -2.21 -0.39
C ALA A 61 3.79 -2.71 -0.86
N MET A 62 3.94 -2.90 -2.16
CA MET A 62 5.08 -3.61 -2.75
C MET A 62 5.72 -2.77 -3.87
N THR A 63 7.05 -2.70 -3.91
CA THR A 63 7.77 -2.03 -5.01
C THR A 63 7.65 -2.82 -6.32
N ALA A 64 7.93 -2.17 -7.45
CA ALA A 64 8.03 -2.85 -8.75
C ALA A 64 9.09 -3.99 -8.76
N GLY A 65 10.09 -3.92 -7.89
CA GLY A 65 11.09 -4.97 -7.68
C GLY A 65 10.63 -6.13 -6.79
N GLY A 66 9.38 -6.13 -6.31
CA GLY A 66 8.81 -7.21 -5.49
C GLY A 66 9.06 -7.09 -3.99
N GLN A 67 9.63 -5.98 -3.50
CA GLN A 67 9.88 -5.79 -2.07
C GLN A 67 8.61 -5.27 -1.38
N VAL A 68 8.13 -5.96 -0.35
CA VAL A 68 7.05 -5.47 0.50
C VAL A 68 7.63 -4.49 1.52
N ILE A 69 7.23 -3.22 1.42
CA ILE A 69 7.76 -2.13 2.25
C ILE A 69 6.82 -1.74 3.39
N ALA A 70 5.56 -2.14 3.30
CA ALA A 70 4.58 -2.04 4.36
C ALA A 70 3.53 -3.13 4.15
N GLN A 71 3.03 -3.70 5.24
CA GLN A 71 1.88 -4.60 5.20
C GLN A 71 1.10 -4.47 6.49
N ARG A 72 -0.21 -4.71 6.42
CA ARG A 72 -1.11 -4.68 7.57
C ARG A 72 -2.08 -5.83 7.51
N GLU A 73 -2.38 -6.41 8.66
CA GLU A 73 -3.41 -7.43 8.75
C GLU A 73 -4.80 -6.81 8.54
N VAL A 74 -5.58 -7.43 7.66
CA VAL A 74 -7.00 -7.17 7.48
C VAL A 74 -7.71 -7.99 8.55
N GLY A 75 -8.02 -7.33 9.66
CA GLY A 75 -8.66 -7.96 10.81
C GLY A 75 -10.02 -8.59 10.46
N HIS A 76 -10.44 -9.54 11.29
CA HIS A 76 -11.60 -10.42 11.04
C HIS A 76 -12.95 -9.70 10.84
N LYS A 77 -13.12 -8.49 11.38
CA LYS A 77 -14.37 -7.69 11.25
C LYS A 77 -14.23 -6.51 10.29
N THR A 78 -13.05 -6.35 9.71
CA THR A 78 -12.72 -5.22 8.83
C THR A 78 -12.53 -5.75 7.41
N ASN A 79 -12.57 -4.85 6.43
CA ASN A 79 -12.35 -5.21 5.03
C ASN A 79 -11.10 -4.50 4.51
N GLU A 80 -10.57 -4.97 3.39
CA GLU A 80 -9.34 -4.43 2.81
C GLU A 80 -9.47 -2.94 2.46
N ILE A 81 -10.69 -2.50 2.09
CA ILE A 81 -11.00 -1.10 1.79
C ILE A 81 -10.63 -0.19 2.97
N THR A 82 -11.09 -0.51 4.17
CA THR A 82 -10.79 0.28 5.38
C THR A 82 -9.31 0.25 5.82
N VAL A 83 -8.52 -0.70 5.31
CA VAL A 83 -7.08 -0.86 5.65
C VAL A 83 -6.18 -0.12 4.64
N PHE A 84 -6.72 0.28 3.49
CA PHE A 84 -5.96 0.92 2.41
C PHE A 84 -5.26 2.21 2.84
N GLN A 85 -6.00 3.21 3.34
CA GLN A 85 -5.38 4.46 3.79
C GLN A 85 -4.46 4.23 5.01
N PRO A 86 -4.86 3.48 6.05
CA PRO A 86 -3.98 3.22 7.19
C PRO A 86 -2.69 2.45 6.86
N LEU A 87 -2.65 1.67 5.77
CA LEU A 87 -1.42 1.03 5.27
C LEU A 87 -0.46 2.05 4.65
N LEU A 88 -1.00 3.02 3.91
CA LEU A 88 -0.23 3.99 3.14
C LEU A 88 0.10 5.26 3.91
N ASP A 89 -0.62 5.54 4.99
CA ASP A 89 -0.45 6.74 5.79
C ASP A 89 0.99 7.01 6.26
N PRO A 90 1.74 6.03 6.80
CA PRO A 90 3.09 6.28 7.28
C PRO A 90 4.14 6.42 6.16
N LEU A 91 3.77 6.18 4.89
CA LEU A 91 4.70 6.21 3.77
C LEU A 91 4.78 7.60 3.14
N ASP A 92 6.00 8.05 2.83
CA ASP A 92 6.20 9.14 1.88
C ASP A 92 5.93 8.65 0.45
N LEU A 93 4.90 9.23 -0.16
CA LEU A 93 4.36 8.88 -1.46
C LEU A 93 4.37 10.04 -2.46
N ILE A 94 5.03 11.16 -2.14
CA ILE A 94 5.13 12.30 -3.04
C ILE A 94 5.69 11.83 -4.40
N SER A 95 4.98 12.15 -5.48
CA SER A 95 5.33 11.75 -6.86
C SER A 95 5.49 10.23 -7.07
N THR A 96 4.91 9.41 -6.19
CA THR A 96 4.84 7.95 -6.34
C THR A 96 3.57 7.57 -7.10
N VAL A 97 3.66 6.62 -8.03
CA VAL A 97 2.49 5.99 -8.67
C VAL A 97 2.06 4.80 -7.83
N VAL A 98 0.82 4.82 -7.34
CA VAL A 98 0.22 3.71 -6.60
C VAL A 98 -0.73 2.94 -7.52
N THR A 99 -0.50 1.64 -7.68
CA THR A 99 -1.37 0.75 -8.47
C THR A 99 -2.18 -0.15 -7.57
N PHE A 100 -3.46 -0.34 -7.87
CA PHE A 100 -4.33 -1.21 -7.08
C PHE A 100 -5.45 -1.80 -7.93
N ASP A 101 -6.06 -2.88 -7.43
CA ASP A 101 -7.11 -3.61 -8.11
C ASP A 101 -8.48 -2.90 -8.04
N ALA A 102 -9.49 -3.54 -8.65
CA ALA A 102 -10.84 -2.99 -8.70
C ALA A 102 -11.52 -2.86 -7.32
N LEU A 103 -11.19 -3.72 -6.36
CA LEU A 103 -11.76 -3.64 -5.01
C LEU A 103 -11.39 -2.32 -4.33
N HIS A 104 -10.19 -1.81 -4.62
CA HIS A 104 -9.67 -0.56 -4.06
C HIS A 104 -9.99 0.69 -4.89
N SER A 105 -10.71 0.56 -6.01
CA SER A 105 -11.12 1.68 -6.89
C SER A 105 -12.22 2.57 -6.29
N GLN A 106 -11.98 3.06 -5.07
CA GLN A 106 -12.86 3.94 -4.34
C GLN A 106 -12.48 5.40 -4.57
N THR A 107 -13.49 6.27 -4.75
CA THR A 107 -13.25 7.71 -4.96
C THR A 107 -12.48 8.33 -3.78
N GLU A 108 -12.73 7.83 -2.57
CA GLU A 108 -12.04 8.29 -1.36
C GLU A 108 -10.55 7.91 -1.36
N HIS A 109 -10.19 6.72 -1.84
CA HIS A 109 -8.77 6.33 -1.97
C HIS A 109 -8.05 7.17 -3.01
N ALA A 110 -8.69 7.46 -4.15
CA ALA A 110 -8.12 8.33 -5.17
C ALA A 110 -7.87 9.75 -4.62
N ARG A 111 -8.82 10.32 -3.87
CA ARG A 111 -8.65 11.62 -3.20
C ARG A 111 -7.51 11.60 -2.19
N PHE A 112 -7.50 10.62 -1.29
CA PHE A 112 -6.41 10.46 -0.32
C PHE A 112 -5.04 10.41 -1.00
N LEU A 113 -4.90 9.67 -2.11
CA LEU A 113 -3.65 9.58 -2.84
C LEU A 113 -3.24 10.92 -3.47
N VAL A 114 -4.16 11.61 -4.13
CA VAL A 114 -3.85 12.86 -4.85
C VAL A 114 -3.72 14.05 -3.90
N ASP A 115 -4.73 14.25 -3.06
CA ASP A 115 -4.92 15.45 -2.24
C ASP A 115 -4.02 15.40 -1.00
N ASP A 116 -3.99 14.27 -0.29
CA ASP A 116 -3.28 14.17 1.01
C ASP A 116 -1.83 13.68 0.84
N LYS A 117 -1.58 12.79 -0.13
CA LYS A 117 -0.27 12.15 -0.32
C LYS A 117 0.53 12.68 -1.50
N GLN A 118 -0.06 13.55 -2.34
CA GLN A 118 0.58 14.09 -3.55
C GLN A 118 1.13 12.98 -4.47
N ALA A 119 0.43 11.86 -4.49
CA ALA A 119 0.73 10.67 -5.26
C ALA A 119 -0.11 10.62 -6.54
N HIS A 120 0.32 9.81 -7.49
CA HIS A 120 -0.45 9.43 -8.67
C HIS A 120 -1.03 8.04 -8.49
N TYR A 121 -2.03 7.67 -9.28
CA TYR A 121 -2.58 6.31 -9.21
C TYR A 121 -2.89 5.71 -10.58
N ILE A 122 -2.81 4.38 -10.65
CA ILE A 122 -3.37 3.57 -11.73
C ILE A 122 -4.30 2.56 -11.08
N ALA A 123 -5.59 2.71 -11.36
CA ALA A 123 -6.63 1.88 -10.78
C ALA A 123 -7.19 0.92 -11.83
N VAL A 124 -7.29 -0.36 -11.51
CA VAL A 124 -8.11 -1.29 -12.30
C VAL A 124 -9.57 -1.00 -11.99
N ILE A 125 -10.42 -0.84 -13.00
CA ILE A 125 -11.87 -0.66 -12.81
C ILE A 125 -12.60 -1.91 -13.28
N ASP A 126 -13.61 -2.32 -12.52
CA ASP A 126 -14.59 -3.31 -12.97
C ASP A 126 -15.92 -2.63 -13.32
N GLY A 127 -16.85 -3.35 -13.94
CA GLY A 127 -18.10 -2.78 -14.45
C GLY A 127 -19.06 -2.21 -13.38
N VAL A 128 -18.71 -2.33 -12.09
CA VAL A 128 -19.53 -1.88 -10.96
C VAL A 128 -18.96 -0.58 -10.36
N THR A 129 -17.70 -0.25 -10.62
CA THR A 129 -16.97 0.79 -9.90
C THR A 129 -16.69 2.02 -10.76
N SER A 130 -17.22 3.19 -10.35
CA SER A 130 -17.00 4.48 -11.05
C SER A 130 -16.05 5.38 -10.25
N LEU A 131 -14.82 5.53 -10.73
CA LEU A 131 -13.91 6.58 -10.30
C LEU A 131 -14.09 7.80 -11.20
N ARG A 132 -14.41 8.96 -10.62
CA ARG A 132 -14.35 10.21 -11.39
C ARG A 132 -12.88 10.62 -11.52
N PRO A 133 -12.38 10.92 -12.73
CA PRO A 133 -11.02 11.41 -12.88
C PRO A 133 -10.81 12.70 -12.10
N HIS A 134 -9.71 12.78 -11.35
CA HIS A 134 -9.28 14.01 -10.72
C HIS A 134 -8.85 15.00 -11.81
N GLN A 135 -9.51 16.16 -11.90
CA GLN A 135 -9.06 17.26 -12.75
C GLN A 135 -7.83 17.89 -12.10
N ALA A 136 -6.65 17.69 -12.70
CA ALA A 136 -5.46 18.40 -12.27
C ALA A 136 -5.75 19.91 -12.27
N ALA A 137 -5.45 20.60 -11.17
CA ALA A 137 -5.46 22.05 -11.16
C ALA A 137 -4.53 22.55 -12.27
N PRO A 138 -4.91 23.60 -13.03
CA PRO A 138 -4.07 24.13 -14.09
C PRO A 138 -2.72 24.49 -13.50
N THR A 139 -1.66 23.86 -14.03
CA THR A 139 -0.28 24.21 -13.72
C THR A 139 -0.06 25.63 -14.24
N ASP A 140 -0.07 26.61 -13.34
CA ASP A 140 0.25 27.99 -13.67
C ASP A 140 1.76 28.05 -13.91
N LEU A 141 2.15 27.91 -15.19
CA LEU A 141 3.51 28.20 -15.64
C LEU A 141 3.59 29.71 -15.88
N ALA A 142 4.21 30.42 -14.94
CA ALA A 142 4.79 31.74 -15.17
C ALA A 142 6.25 31.62 -15.62
#